data_AF-A0A835SFH7-F1
#
_entry.id   AF-A0A835SFH7-F1
#
_cell.length_a   1.000
_cell.length_b   1.000
_cell.length_c   1.000
_cell.angle_alpha   90.00
_cell.angle_beta   90.00
_cell.angle_gamma   90.00
#
_symmetry.space_group_name_H-M   'P 1'
#
loop_
_entity.id
_entity.type
_entity.pdbx_description
1 polymer ?
#
loop_
_entity_poly.entity_id
_entity_poly.type
_entity_poly.pdbx_seq_one_letter_code
_entity_poly.pdbx_strand_id
1 'polypeptide(L)'
;MVCGAMRGLWVIKVFVLYWFMLMVSVGGIGANWGTQMSHPLPSDTVVQLLKDDGFQKLKLFDAEEETMNALRNTGIEVMVGIPNDMLQILATSTRAAQAWVSQNVSNHFNDGVNIRYVAVGNEPFLRTYNGSFLQNTLPAMQNIQGALAQAGLSSRVKVTVPLNADVYQSSSGRPSDGDFRADIRDLMLSIIKFQSDNGSPFTVNIYPFISLYNDPNFPVDYAFFDGTSSPVVDGSITYTNVFDANHDTLIWALRKNGFGNLPIIVGEIGWPTDGDMNANLQFAQKFNQGFITHISTGQGTPMRPGPIDAYLFSLIDEDEKSIQPGNFERHWGIYTFDGLPKYQMNLGVTNGGLVRARNVKYLDKKWCVFRPTASLADANVAPSVSYACANADCTSLGFMTSCGGLDARGNISYAFNSYYQKNDQDDVACGFNNLATITDKDPTTSTCRFEIMIETDSGSSWMTDSIQSRFALVFHLLYLYCLFLTMF
;
A
#
# COMPACT_ATOMS: atom_id res chain seq x y z
N MET A 1 62.30 4.82 -19.01
CA MET A 1 60.91 5.34 -18.85
C MET A 1 59.87 4.22 -18.87
N VAL A 2 60.04 3.13 -18.12
CA VAL A 2 59.10 1.98 -18.13
C VAL A 2 58.53 1.66 -16.73
N CYS A 3 59.05 2.29 -15.67
CA CYS A 3 58.61 2.01 -14.29
C CYS A 3 57.38 2.83 -13.83
N GLY A 4 57.05 3.93 -14.51
CA GLY A 4 55.91 4.80 -14.17
C GLY A 4 54.55 4.31 -14.69
N ALA A 5 54.54 3.65 -15.86
CA ALA A 5 53.30 3.18 -16.50
C ALA A 5 52.66 2.00 -15.76
N MET A 6 53.47 1.09 -15.19
CA MET A 6 52.96 -0.07 -14.44
C MET A 6 52.31 0.31 -13.11
N ARG A 7 52.76 1.39 -12.43
CA ARG A 7 52.12 1.87 -11.19
C ARG A 7 50.76 2.51 -11.44
N GLY A 8 50.59 3.26 -12.54
CA GLY A 8 49.30 3.88 -12.90
C GLY A 8 48.22 2.85 -13.24
N LEU A 9 48.59 1.79 -13.98
CA LEU A 9 47.68 0.69 -14.33
C LEU A 9 47.21 -0.14 -13.11
N TRP A 10 48.06 -0.30 -12.10
CA TRP A 10 47.70 -0.98 -10.86
C TRP A 10 46.78 -0.13 -9.98
N VAL A 11 47.03 1.17 -9.87
CA VAL A 11 46.17 2.10 -9.09
C VAL A 11 44.78 2.21 -9.73
N ILE A 12 44.69 2.29 -11.07
CA ILE A 12 43.40 2.30 -11.79
C ILE A 12 42.65 0.98 -11.60
N LYS A 13 43.33 -0.18 -11.66
CA LYS A 13 42.68 -1.48 -11.42
C LYS A 13 42.18 -1.62 -9.97
N VAL A 14 42.92 -1.13 -8.98
CA VAL A 14 42.50 -1.14 -7.57
C VAL A 14 41.32 -0.18 -7.35
N PHE A 15 41.31 1.00 -7.97
CA PHE A 15 40.16 1.91 -7.90
C PHE A 15 38.93 1.35 -8.61
N VAL A 16 39.07 0.68 -9.75
CA VAL A 16 37.94 0.03 -10.46
C VAL A 16 37.42 -1.17 -9.65
N LEU A 17 38.30 -1.99 -9.05
CA LEU A 17 37.90 -3.07 -8.14
C LEU A 17 37.22 -2.54 -6.87
N TYR A 18 37.66 -1.40 -6.32
CA TYR A 18 37.01 -0.75 -5.19
C TYR A 18 35.66 -0.12 -5.58
N TRP A 19 35.53 0.39 -6.81
CA TRP A 19 34.27 0.90 -7.35
C TRP A 19 33.26 -0.22 -7.65
N PHE A 20 33.73 -1.39 -8.09
CA PHE A 20 32.90 -2.59 -8.24
C PHE A 20 32.55 -3.25 -6.89
N MET A 21 33.42 -3.18 -5.87
CA MET A 21 33.12 -3.66 -4.50
C MET A 21 32.18 -2.72 -3.73
N LEU A 22 32.08 -1.44 -4.12
CA LEU A 22 31.07 -0.49 -3.61
C LEU A 22 29.71 -0.61 -4.33
N MET A 23 29.63 -1.43 -5.38
CA MET A 23 28.39 -1.77 -6.08
C MET A 23 27.89 -3.13 -5.61
N VAL A 24 27.80 -3.35 -4.29
CA VAL A 24 26.82 -4.30 -3.79
C VAL A 24 25.49 -3.57 -3.87
N SER A 25 24.82 -3.63 -5.02
CA SER A 25 23.39 -3.29 -5.06
C SER A 25 22.65 -4.40 -4.31
N VAL A 26 22.61 -4.32 -2.99
CA VAL A 26 21.50 -4.95 -2.26
C VAL A 26 20.31 -4.05 -2.55
N GLY A 27 19.59 -4.34 -3.63
CA GLY A 27 18.27 -3.78 -3.85
C GLY A 27 17.36 -4.34 -2.77
N GLY A 28 17.24 -3.64 -1.65
CA GLY A 28 16.36 -4.03 -0.56
C GLY A 28 14.90 -3.93 -0.95
N ILE A 29 14.11 -4.93 -0.57
CA ILE A 29 12.65 -4.88 -0.65
C ILE A 29 12.12 -3.91 0.42
N GLY A 30 11.17 -3.08 0.02
CA GLY A 30 10.40 -2.23 0.93
C GLY A 30 9.06 -2.83 1.32
N ALA A 31 8.44 -2.25 2.34
CA ALA A 31 7.04 -2.48 2.68
C ALA A 31 6.26 -1.16 2.62
N ASN A 32 4.99 -1.25 2.24
CA ASN A 32 4.02 -0.19 2.48
C ASN A 32 3.40 -0.39 3.87
N TRP A 33 3.46 0.63 4.71
CA TRP A 33 2.78 0.62 6.00
C TRP A 33 1.66 1.66 5.98
N GLY A 34 0.44 1.16 5.78
CA GLY A 34 -0.79 1.92 5.94
C GLY A 34 -1.28 1.88 7.39
N THR A 35 -1.95 2.95 7.80
CA THR A 35 -2.35 3.23 9.19
C THR A 35 -3.86 3.28 9.37
N GLN A 36 -4.65 2.87 8.36
CA GLN A 36 -6.12 2.87 8.44
C GLN A 36 -6.63 1.64 9.18
N MET A 37 -6.44 1.64 10.50
CA MET A 37 -6.84 0.56 11.39
C MET A 37 -7.67 1.10 12.55
N SER A 38 -8.66 0.33 12.98
CA SER A 38 -9.40 0.62 14.20
C SER A 38 -8.53 0.39 15.45
N HIS A 39 -7.68 -0.64 15.41
CA HIS A 39 -6.79 -1.02 16.51
C HIS A 39 -5.33 -1.20 16.01
N PRO A 40 -4.59 -0.11 15.78
CA PRO A 40 -3.24 -0.19 15.25
C PRO A 40 -2.25 -0.79 16.25
N LEU A 41 -1.28 -1.57 15.76
CA LEU A 41 -0.10 -1.95 16.55
C LEU A 41 0.73 -0.71 16.90
N PRO A 42 1.37 -0.67 18.09
CA PRO A 42 2.30 0.40 18.44
C PRO A 42 3.43 0.55 17.41
N SER A 43 3.81 1.78 17.07
CA SER A 43 4.77 2.04 16.00
C SER A 43 6.13 1.38 16.23
N ASP A 44 6.62 1.32 17.46
CA ASP A 44 7.86 0.61 17.81
C ASP A 44 7.77 -0.90 17.55
N THR A 45 6.60 -1.50 17.74
CA THR A 45 6.36 -2.92 17.46
C THR A 45 6.44 -3.18 15.96
N VAL A 46 5.82 -2.32 15.14
CA VAL A 46 5.86 -2.44 13.67
C VAL A 46 7.26 -2.19 13.12
N VAL A 47 7.98 -1.19 13.64
CA VAL A 47 9.38 -0.95 13.27
C VAL A 47 10.28 -2.13 13.65
N GLN A 48 10.06 -2.75 14.81
CA GLN A 48 10.82 -3.94 15.19
C GLN A 48 10.47 -5.14 14.30
N LEU A 49 9.20 -5.30 13.90
CA LEU A 49 8.77 -6.32 12.94
C LEU A 49 9.49 -6.16 11.60
N LEU A 50 9.51 -4.93 11.05
CA LEU A 50 10.23 -4.60 9.81
C LEU A 50 11.72 -4.98 9.88
N LYS A 51 12.37 -4.69 11.02
CA LYS A 51 13.78 -5.02 11.25
C LYS A 51 14.03 -6.52 11.39
N ASP A 52 13.17 -7.22 12.11
CA ASP A 52 13.30 -8.67 12.33
C ASP A 52 13.12 -9.42 11.00
N ASP A 53 12.22 -8.97 10.11
CA ASP A 53 12.02 -9.54 8.79
C ASP A 53 13.12 -9.16 7.78
N GLY A 54 13.81 -8.05 8.02
CA GLY A 54 14.89 -7.54 7.17
C GLY A 54 14.43 -6.58 6.08
N PHE A 55 13.27 -5.93 6.23
CA PHE A 55 12.89 -4.81 5.36
C PHE A 55 13.86 -3.65 5.51
N GLN A 56 14.32 -3.12 4.37
CA GLN A 56 15.30 -2.04 4.35
C GLN A 56 14.67 -0.69 3.98
N LYS A 57 13.45 -0.73 3.44
CA LYS A 57 12.72 0.44 2.96
C LYS A 57 11.28 0.40 3.45
N LEU A 58 10.71 1.57 3.59
CA LEU A 58 9.35 1.78 4.07
C LEU A 58 8.70 2.92 3.29
N LYS A 59 7.52 2.67 2.74
CA LYS A 59 6.65 3.70 2.18
C LYS A 59 5.52 3.96 3.17
N LEU A 60 5.38 5.21 3.58
CA LEU A 60 4.29 5.74 4.40
C LEU A 60 3.35 6.56 3.52
N PHE A 61 2.09 6.66 3.92
CA PHE A 61 1.07 7.44 3.20
C PHE A 61 0.88 8.86 3.77
N ASP A 62 1.48 9.12 4.94
CA ASP A 62 1.54 10.39 5.65
C ASP A 62 2.88 10.49 6.42
N ALA A 63 2.95 11.43 7.35
CA ALA A 63 4.11 11.67 8.20
C ALA A 63 3.71 11.71 9.69
N GLU A 64 2.90 10.75 10.15
CA GLU A 64 2.46 10.69 11.55
C GLU A 64 3.64 10.71 12.52
N GLU A 65 3.53 11.56 13.56
CA GLU A 65 4.66 11.88 14.44
C GLU A 65 5.16 10.66 15.21
N GLU A 66 4.26 9.81 15.70
CA GLU A 66 4.61 8.57 16.43
C GLU A 66 5.40 7.61 15.54
N THR A 67 4.93 7.38 14.31
CA THR A 67 5.57 6.54 13.31
C THR A 67 6.95 7.07 12.94
N MET A 68 7.07 8.37 12.67
CA MET A 68 8.34 9.00 12.32
C MET A 68 9.32 8.98 13.51
N ASN A 69 8.84 9.09 14.74
CA ASN A 69 9.66 8.97 15.94
C ASN A 69 10.22 7.55 16.13
N ALA A 70 9.39 6.52 15.93
CA ALA A 70 9.82 5.11 16.00
C ALA A 70 10.89 4.77 14.93
N LEU A 71 10.91 5.49 13.81
CA LEU A 71 11.87 5.28 12.71
C LEU A 71 13.24 5.91 12.95
N ARG A 72 13.42 6.76 13.97
CA ARG A 72 14.69 7.44 14.26
C ARG A 72 15.83 6.45 14.46
N ASN A 73 16.94 6.67 13.75
CA ASN A 73 18.17 5.88 13.86
C ASN A 73 18.00 4.37 13.56
N THR A 74 16.92 3.96 12.91
CA THR A 74 16.69 2.56 12.50
C THR A 74 17.50 2.17 11.27
N GLY A 75 17.84 3.15 10.42
CA GLY A 75 18.50 2.95 9.14
C GLY A 75 17.54 2.64 7.97
N ILE A 76 16.28 2.33 8.25
CA ILE A 76 15.25 2.04 7.23
C ILE A 76 15.05 3.27 6.35
N GLU A 77 15.15 3.11 5.03
CA GLU A 77 14.92 4.18 4.07
C GLU A 77 13.42 4.50 3.98
N VAL A 78 13.05 5.77 4.12
CA VAL A 78 11.64 6.19 4.18
C VAL A 78 11.24 6.98 2.93
N MET A 79 10.16 6.54 2.28
CA MET A 79 9.35 7.34 1.37
C MET A 79 8.15 7.89 2.13
N VAL A 80 8.12 9.19 2.38
CA VAL A 80 7.04 9.85 3.14
C VAL A 80 5.95 10.33 2.18
N GLY A 81 4.70 9.96 2.46
CA GLY A 81 3.54 10.31 1.65
C GLY A 81 2.98 11.69 1.96
N ILE A 82 2.43 12.33 0.93
CA ILE A 82 1.53 13.47 1.03
C ILE A 82 0.16 12.99 0.55
N PRO A 83 -0.86 12.99 1.42
CA PRO A 83 -2.22 12.66 1.04
C PRO A 83 -2.77 13.54 -0.10
N ASN A 84 -3.66 12.97 -0.92
CA ASN A 84 -4.19 13.66 -2.11
C ASN A 84 -4.97 14.95 -1.78
N ASP A 85 -5.62 15.02 -0.62
CA ASP A 85 -6.37 16.19 -0.15
C ASP A 85 -5.47 17.41 0.16
N MET A 86 -4.17 17.18 0.42
CA MET A 86 -3.19 18.24 0.61
C MET A 86 -2.67 18.85 -0.70
N LEU A 87 -2.90 18.21 -1.84
CA LEU A 87 -2.32 18.64 -3.12
C LEU A 87 -2.73 20.07 -3.49
N GLN A 88 -3.97 20.46 -3.23
CA GLN A 88 -4.44 21.81 -3.58
C GLN A 88 -3.72 22.90 -2.79
N ILE A 89 -3.59 22.74 -1.47
CA ILE A 89 -2.95 23.75 -0.63
C ILE A 89 -1.44 23.83 -0.91
N LEU A 90 -0.80 22.69 -1.17
CA LEU A 90 0.63 22.62 -1.50
C LEU A 90 0.92 23.15 -2.91
N ALA A 91 -0.01 23.00 -3.85
CA ALA A 91 0.08 23.58 -5.20
C ALA A 91 -0.02 25.11 -5.20
N THR A 92 -0.87 25.67 -4.34
CA THR A 92 -1.24 27.09 -4.38
C THR A 92 -0.45 27.96 -3.38
N SER A 93 0.27 27.36 -2.44
CA SER A 93 1.02 28.08 -1.42
C SER A 93 2.42 27.51 -1.21
N THR A 94 3.44 28.22 -1.70
CA THR A 94 4.85 27.90 -1.44
C THR A 94 5.17 27.93 0.07
N ARG A 95 4.52 28.81 0.83
CA ARG A 95 4.64 28.86 2.29
C ARG A 95 4.09 27.61 2.95
N ALA A 96 2.97 27.07 2.47
CA ALA A 96 2.44 25.81 2.97
C ALA A 96 3.38 24.64 2.65
N ALA A 97 3.95 24.59 1.45
CA ALA A 97 4.95 23.59 1.09
C ALA A 97 6.22 23.67 1.95
N GLN A 98 6.73 24.88 2.23
CA GLN A 98 7.85 25.10 3.15
C GLN A 98 7.52 24.63 4.57
N ALA A 99 6.34 24.97 5.08
CA ALA A 99 5.92 24.55 6.42
C ALA A 99 5.81 23.01 6.51
N TRP A 100 5.20 22.39 5.51
CA TRP A 100 5.08 20.93 5.42
C TRP A 100 6.46 20.26 5.38
N VAL A 101 7.38 20.72 4.52
CA VAL A 101 8.74 20.17 4.44
C VAL A 101 9.52 20.42 5.74
N SER A 102 9.35 21.55 6.41
CA SER A 102 9.99 21.79 7.70
C SER A 102 9.52 20.78 8.74
N GLN A 103 8.20 20.63 8.88
CA GLN A 103 7.57 19.80 9.91
C GLN A 103 7.80 18.30 9.65
N ASN A 104 7.52 17.84 8.43
CA ASN A 104 7.35 16.42 8.13
C ASN A 104 8.58 15.78 7.48
N VAL A 105 9.56 16.59 7.05
CA VAL A 105 10.80 16.09 6.44
C VAL A 105 12.02 16.58 7.21
N SER A 106 12.24 17.89 7.28
CA SER A 106 13.49 18.45 7.79
C SER A 106 13.73 18.14 9.26
N ASN A 107 12.70 18.28 10.11
CA ASN A 107 12.79 17.96 11.53
C ASN A 107 13.13 16.47 11.74
N HIS A 108 12.33 15.56 11.18
CA HIS A 108 12.56 14.12 11.34
C HIS A 108 13.88 13.65 10.73
N PHE A 109 14.28 14.22 9.60
CA PHE A 109 15.57 13.92 8.97
C PHE A 109 16.75 14.33 9.88
N ASN A 110 16.67 15.51 10.50
CA ASN A 110 17.68 15.97 11.45
C ASN A 110 17.70 15.13 12.73
N ASP A 111 16.57 14.54 13.12
CA ASP A 111 16.45 13.64 14.26
C ASP A 111 16.87 12.19 13.97
N GLY A 112 17.35 11.91 12.75
CA GLY A 112 17.93 10.61 12.39
C GLY A 112 17.00 9.67 11.62
N VAL A 113 15.88 10.13 11.09
CA VAL A 113 15.06 9.35 10.14
C VAL A 113 15.69 9.40 8.74
N ASN A 114 15.87 8.23 8.10
CA ASN A 114 16.53 8.13 6.80
C ASN A 114 15.55 8.36 5.63
N ILE A 115 15.04 9.58 5.51
CA ILE A 115 14.10 9.96 4.44
C ILE A 115 14.85 10.04 3.10
N ARG A 116 14.32 9.37 2.08
CA ARG A 116 14.84 9.35 0.70
C ARG A 116 13.91 9.97 -0.32
N TYR A 117 12.61 9.85 -0.09
CA TYR A 117 11.61 10.30 -1.04
C TYR A 117 10.46 11.01 -0.35
N VAL A 118 9.90 12.00 -1.04
CA VAL A 118 8.57 12.55 -0.74
C VAL A 118 7.65 12.16 -1.89
N ALA A 119 6.62 11.38 -1.58
CA ALA A 119 5.59 10.95 -2.51
C ALA A 119 4.43 11.95 -2.50
N VAL A 120 4.35 12.81 -3.52
CA VAL A 120 3.36 13.89 -3.61
C VAL A 120 2.06 13.35 -4.20
N GLY A 121 1.14 12.92 -3.33
CA GLY A 121 -0.08 12.21 -3.71
C GLY A 121 0.11 10.69 -3.76
N ASN A 122 -0.99 9.95 -3.89
CA ASN A 122 -1.01 8.52 -4.20
C ASN A 122 -2.08 8.24 -5.26
N GLU A 123 -1.64 7.81 -6.44
CA GLU A 123 -2.49 7.53 -7.61
C GLU A 123 -3.46 8.67 -7.98
N PRO A 124 -3.02 9.95 -8.03
CA PRO A 124 -3.91 11.10 -8.19
C PRO A 124 -4.69 11.13 -9.52
N PHE A 125 -4.32 10.28 -10.48
CA PHE A 125 -4.89 10.25 -11.84
C PHE A 125 -5.78 9.04 -12.12
N LEU A 126 -6.11 8.26 -11.08
CA LEU A 126 -7.16 7.24 -11.19
C LEU A 126 -8.42 7.88 -11.76
N ARG A 127 -9.06 7.17 -12.69
CA ARG A 127 -10.31 7.62 -13.31
C ARG A 127 -11.43 7.86 -12.29
N THR A 128 -11.42 7.15 -11.16
CA THR A 128 -12.39 7.30 -10.06
C THR A 128 -12.35 8.69 -9.40
N TYR A 129 -11.21 9.38 -9.45
CA TYR A 129 -11.10 10.76 -8.95
C TYR A 129 -11.65 11.80 -9.92
N ASN A 130 -12.09 11.41 -11.12
CA ASN A 130 -12.71 12.28 -12.12
C ASN A 130 -11.93 13.58 -12.37
N GLY A 131 -10.60 13.48 -12.43
CA GLY A 131 -9.71 14.60 -12.72
C GLY A 131 -9.45 15.58 -11.57
N SER A 132 -9.90 15.28 -10.34
CA SER A 132 -9.80 16.19 -9.17
C SER A 132 -8.39 16.72 -8.89
N PHE A 133 -7.35 15.95 -9.22
CA PHE A 133 -5.96 16.29 -8.89
C PHE A 133 -5.09 16.68 -10.09
N LEU A 134 -5.65 16.75 -11.31
CA LEU A 134 -4.88 17.03 -12.53
C LEU A 134 -4.16 18.37 -12.50
N GLN A 135 -4.82 19.42 -11.99
CA GLN A 135 -4.26 20.78 -11.94
C GLN A 135 -3.34 21.02 -10.74
N ASN A 136 -3.38 20.15 -9.73
CA ASN A 136 -2.72 20.38 -8.45
C ASN A 136 -1.43 19.57 -8.30
N THR A 137 -1.36 18.38 -8.90
CA THR A 137 -0.27 17.43 -8.67
C THR A 137 1.11 17.99 -9.05
N LEU A 138 1.30 18.44 -10.30
CA LEU A 138 2.60 18.95 -10.74
C LEU A 138 3.02 20.24 -9.99
N PRO A 139 2.15 21.25 -9.80
CA PRO A 139 2.52 22.42 -9.00
C PRO A 139 2.88 22.07 -7.54
N ALA A 140 2.18 21.12 -6.91
CA ALA A 140 2.54 20.64 -5.57
C ALA A 140 3.93 20.00 -5.56
N MET A 141 4.25 19.15 -6.56
CA MET A 141 5.59 18.57 -6.71
C MET A 141 6.67 19.64 -6.84
N GLN A 142 6.43 20.67 -7.66
CA GLN A 142 7.36 21.78 -7.85
C GLN A 142 7.59 22.57 -6.56
N ASN A 143 6.52 22.88 -5.81
CA ASN A 143 6.63 23.61 -4.55
C ASN A 143 7.35 22.81 -3.47
N ILE A 144 7.08 21.51 -3.35
CA ILE A 144 7.79 20.62 -2.41
C ILE A 144 9.28 20.52 -2.78
N GLN A 145 9.60 20.36 -4.07
CA GLN A 145 10.99 20.34 -4.53
C GLN A 145 11.72 21.65 -4.22
N GLY A 146 11.05 22.80 -4.41
CA GLY A 146 11.57 24.11 -4.04
C GLY A 146 11.80 24.26 -2.53
N ALA A 147 10.86 23.75 -1.71
CA ALA A 147 11.00 23.74 -0.26
C ALA A 147 12.15 22.85 0.23
N LEU A 148 12.32 21.66 -0.36
CA LEU A 148 13.49 20.79 -0.10
C LEU A 148 14.81 21.47 -0.47
N ALA A 149 14.83 22.24 -1.57
CA ALA A 149 16.03 22.97 -1.99
C ALA A 149 16.40 24.06 -0.98
N GLN A 150 15.40 24.80 -0.47
CA GLN A 150 15.61 25.81 0.57
C GLN A 150 16.06 25.20 1.90
N ALA A 151 15.60 24.00 2.23
CA ALA A 151 16.06 23.24 3.39
C ALA A 151 17.44 22.59 3.20
N GLY A 152 18.06 22.69 2.00
CA GLY A 152 19.34 22.05 1.69
C GLY A 152 19.27 20.54 1.51
N LEU A 153 18.09 19.98 1.25
CA LEU A 153 17.84 18.53 1.20
C LEU A 153 17.72 17.94 -0.21
N SER A 154 17.63 18.74 -1.28
CA SER A 154 17.39 18.24 -2.66
C SER A 154 18.42 17.26 -3.22
N SER A 155 19.62 17.19 -2.63
CA SER A 155 20.64 16.19 -3.01
C SER A 155 20.41 14.82 -2.35
N ARG A 156 19.63 14.77 -1.27
CA ARG A 156 19.41 13.57 -0.43
C ARG A 156 17.97 13.07 -0.45
N VAL A 157 17.00 13.96 -0.64
CA VAL A 157 15.57 13.66 -0.67
C VAL A 157 15.01 14.05 -2.04
N LYS A 158 14.35 13.11 -2.72
CA LYS A 158 13.79 13.30 -4.07
C LYS A 158 12.26 13.33 -4.05
N VAL A 159 11.67 14.19 -4.87
CA VAL A 159 10.22 14.26 -5.04
C VAL A 159 9.77 13.27 -6.10
N THR A 160 8.81 12.42 -5.78
CA THR A 160 8.13 11.50 -6.72
C THR A 160 6.62 11.65 -6.60
N VAL A 161 5.88 10.99 -7.49
CA VAL A 161 4.44 10.77 -7.37
C VAL A 161 4.20 9.28 -7.68
N PRO A 162 3.71 8.48 -6.72
CA PRO A 162 3.20 7.14 -6.97
C PRO A 162 1.99 7.20 -7.90
N LEU A 163 2.10 6.54 -9.05
CA LEU A 163 1.08 6.52 -10.08
C LEU A 163 0.59 5.08 -10.28
N ASN A 164 -0.72 4.89 -10.38
CA ASN A 164 -1.27 3.60 -10.78
C ASN A 164 -0.82 3.25 -12.22
N ALA A 165 -0.70 1.97 -12.53
CA ALA A 165 -0.46 1.51 -13.89
C ALA A 165 -1.54 1.96 -14.91
N ASP A 166 -2.70 2.47 -14.45
CA ASP A 166 -3.76 3.03 -15.30
C ASP A 166 -3.40 4.32 -16.05
N VAL A 167 -2.25 4.94 -15.74
CA VAL A 167 -1.77 6.16 -16.40
C VAL A 167 -1.15 5.90 -17.78
N TYR A 168 -0.86 4.64 -18.09
CA TYR A 168 -0.43 4.18 -19.41
C TYR A 168 -1.34 3.07 -19.92
N GLN A 169 -1.33 2.88 -21.23
CA GLN A 169 -2.20 1.91 -21.89
C GLN A 169 -1.51 1.30 -23.11
N SER A 170 -1.97 0.10 -23.47
CA SER A 170 -1.59 -0.62 -24.66
C SER A 170 -2.85 -0.87 -25.51
N SER A 171 -2.83 -0.49 -26.78
CA SER A 171 -3.99 -0.63 -27.66
C SER A 171 -4.22 -2.06 -28.15
N SER A 172 -3.15 -2.84 -28.21
CA SER A 172 -3.14 -4.23 -28.69
C SER A 172 -2.93 -5.26 -27.57
N GLY A 173 -2.75 -4.80 -26.32
CA GLY A 173 -2.35 -5.65 -25.19
C GLY A 173 -0.86 -6.05 -25.23
N ARG A 174 -0.06 -5.49 -26.14
CA ARG A 174 1.38 -5.74 -26.24
C ARG A 174 2.19 -4.59 -25.66
N PRO A 175 3.21 -4.85 -24.82
CA PRO A 175 3.99 -3.78 -24.20
C PRO A 175 4.59 -2.76 -25.17
N SER A 176 5.03 -3.18 -26.37
CA SER A 176 5.70 -2.31 -27.36
C SER A 176 4.86 -1.18 -27.91
N ASP A 177 3.53 -1.30 -27.88
CA ASP A 177 2.64 -0.22 -28.29
C ASP A 177 2.26 0.73 -27.13
N GLY A 178 2.74 0.45 -25.91
CA GLY A 178 2.50 1.24 -24.70
C GLY A 178 2.79 2.74 -24.86
N ASP A 179 1.86 3.59 -24.43
CA ASP A 179 2.02 5.04 -24.27
C ASP A 179 1.16 5.55 -23.11
N PHE A 180 1.41 6.77 -22.63
CA PHE A 180 0.56 7.40 -21.62
C PHE A 180 -0.86 7.62 -22.16
N ARG A 181 -1.85 7.52 -21.25
CA ARG A 181 -3.26 7.69 -21.58
C ARG A 181 -3.49 9.08 -22.19
N ALA A 182 -4.23 9.14 -23.30
CA ALA A 182 -4.32 10.33 -24.14
C ALA A 182 -4.88 11.58 -23.42
N ASP A 183 -5.80 11.39 -22.47
CA ASP A 183 -6.44 12.44 -21.67
C ASP A 183 -5.49 13.15 -20.68
N ILE A 184 -4.41 12.48 -20.26
CA ILE A 184 -3.43 13.01 -19.30
C ILE A 184 -2.00 13.07 -19.85
N ARG A 185 -1.82 12.75 -21.14
CA ARG A 185 -0.49 12.57 -21.75
C ARG A 185 0.42 13.77 -21.56
N ASP A 186 -0.05 14.99 -21.84
CA ASP A 186 0.79 16.19 -21.74
C ASP A 186 1.18 16.53 -20.30
N LEU A 187 0.28 16.26 -19.34
CA LEU A 187 0.58 16.37 -17.91
C LEU A 187 1.64 15.34 -17.49
N MET A 188 1.50 14.09 -17.95
CA MET A 188 2.47 13.03 -17.71
C MET A 188 3.85 13.40 -18.27
N LEU A 189 3.92 13.93 -19.50
CA LEU A 189 5.18 14.41 -20.07
C LEU A 189 5.82 15.53 -19.23
N SER A 190 5.01 16.43 -18.70
CA SER A 190 5.47 17.51 -17.82
C SER A 190 6.02 16.97 -16.49
N ILE A 191 5.36 15.96 -15.92
CA ILE A 191 5.77 15.30 -14.67
C ILE A 191 7.07 14.51 -14.86
N ILE A 192 7.17 13.67 -15.89
CA ILE A 192 8.40 12.87 -16.13
C ILE A 192 9.57 13.77 -16.51
N LYS A 193 9.32 14.89 -17.21
CA LYS A 193 10.33 15.91 -17.45
C LYS A 193 10.82 16.52 -16.14
N PHE A 194 9.90 16.93 -15.27
CA PHE A 194 10.23 17.47 -13.95
C PHE A 194 11.02 16.46 -13.10
N GLN A 195 10.62 15.19 -13.07
CA GLN A 195 11.35 14.13 -12.37
C GLN A 195 12.76 13.96 -12.93
N SER A 196 12.89 13.87 -14.27
CA SER A 196 14.18 13.76 -14.96
C SER A 196 15.11 14.94 -14.66
N ASP A 197 14.60 16.18 -14.71
CA ASP A 197 15.39 17.39 -14.46
C ASP A 197 15.90 17.48 -13.00
N ASN A 198 15.23 16.80 -12.06
CA ASN A 198 15.60 16.79 -10.63
C ASN A 198 16.31 15.49 -10.18
N GLY A 199 16.52 14.53 -11.10
CA GLY A 199 17.08 13.23 -10.79
C GLY A 199 16.18 12.38 -9.87
N SER A 200 14.87 12.54 -10.00
CA SER A 200 13.86 11.76 -9.28
C SER A 200 13.41 10.54 -10.09
N PRO A 201 12.97 9.46 -9.43
CA PRO A 201 12.41 8.30 -10.10
C PRO A 201 10.96 8.53 -10.53
N PHE A 202 10.50 7.70 -11.47
CA PHE A 202 9.08 7.43 -11.70
C PHE A 202 8.63 6.34 -10.72
N THR A 203 7.63 6.62 -9.89
CA THR A 203 7.06 5.60 -8.98
C THR A 203 5.75 5.06 -9.56
N VAL A 204 5.67 3.74 -9.78
CA VAL A 204 4.50 3.07 -10.33
C VAL A 204 3.95 2.02 -9.37
N ASN A 205 2.64 1.98 -9.20
CA ASN A 205 1.93 0.96 -8.45
C ASN A 205 1.35 -0.06 -9.46
N ILE A 206 1.66 -1.34 -9.27
CA ILE A 206 1.30 -2.41 -10.20
C ILE A 206 0.57 -3.51 -9.42
N TYR A 207 -0.66 -3.85 -9.82
CA TYR A 207 -1.47 -4.87 -9.15
C TYR A 207 -2.00 -5.92 -10.14
N PRO A 208 -1.23 -7.00 -10.39
CA PRO A 208 -1.68 -8.11 -11.25
C PRO A 208 -3.01 -8.73 -10.82
N PHE A 209 -3.32 -8.75 -9.52
CA PHE A 209 -4.61 -9.17 -8.98
C PHE A 209 -5.80 -8.49 -9.68
N ILE A 210 -5.69 -7.19 -9.98
CA ILE A 210 -6.78 -6.41 -10.59
C ILE A 210 -7.12 -6.90 -11.99
N SER A 211 -6.19 -7.54 -12.71
CA SER A 211 -6.48 -8.17 -14.01
C SER A 211 -7.47 -9.34 -13.88
N LEU A 212 -7.31 -10.18 -12.85
CA LEU A 212 -8.25 -11.27 -12.56
C LEU A 212 -9.58 -10.77 -12.00
N TYR A 213 -9.55 -9.71 -11.19
CA TYR A 213 -10.75 -9.11 -10.64
C TYR A 213 -11.64 -8.49 -11.73
N ASN A 214 -11.03 -7.82 -12.73
CA ASN A 214 -11.77 -7.12 -13.77
C ASN A 214 -12.14 -8.00 -14.98
N ASP A 215 -11.38 -9.05 -15.29
CA ASP A 215 -11.64 -9.94 -16.43
C ASP A 215 -11.64 -11.42 -16.00
N PRO A 216 -12.82 -12.08 -15.95
CA PRO A 216 -12.91 -13.49 -15.58
C PRO A 216 -12.25 -14.44 -16.59
N ASN A 217 -11.87 -13.94 -17.78
CA ASN A 217 -11.16 -14.72 -18.80
C ASN A 217 -9.64 -14.47 -18.78
N PHE A 218 -9.15 -13.61 -17.88
CA PHE A 218 -7.73 -13.36 -17.77
C PHE A 218 -6.98 -14.65 -17.39
N PRO A 219 -5.87 -15.02 -18.06
CA PRO A 219 -5.18 -16.28 -17.77
C PRO A 219 -4.60 -16.27 -16.35
N VAL A 220 -5.14 -17.12 -15.47
CA VAL A 220 -4.74 -17.19 -14.06
C VAL A 220 -3.25 -17.48 -13.90
N ASP A 221 -2.68 -18.37 -14.71
CA ASP A 221 -1.26 -18.69 -14.68
C ASP A 221 -0.36 -17.49 -15.03
N TYR A 222 -0.79 -16.63 -15.96
CA TYR A 222 -0.09 -15.41 -16.37
C TYR A 222 -0.03 -14.33 -15.29
N ALA A 223 -0.89 -14.40 -14.27
CA ALA A 223 -0.82 -13.50 -13.12
C ALA A 223 0.38 -13.79 -12.19
N PHE A 224 1.02 -14.95 -12.33
CA PHE A 224 2.12 -15.42 -11.47
C PHE A 224 3.43 -15.62 -12.26
N PHE A 225 4.47 -16.08 -11.56
CA PHE A 225 5.84 -16.13 -12.07
C PHE A 225 6.34 -17.54 -12.48
N ASP A 226 5.46 -18.55 -12.44
CA ASP A 226 5.78 -19.95 -12.76
C ASP A 226 5.72 -20.27 -14.28
N GLY A 227 5.48 -19.24 -15.10
CA GLY A 227 5.18 -19.38 -16.51
C GLY A 227 3.68 -19.51 -16.80
N THR A 228 3.34 -19.43 -18.08
CA THR A 228 1.95 -19.46 -18.57
C THR A 228 1.82 -20.29 -19.84
N SER A 229 0.64 -20.88 -20.01
CA SER A 229 0.17 -21.50 -21.24
C SER A 229 -0.20 -20.49 -22.34
N SER A 230 -0.46 -19.23 -21.97
CA SER A 230 -0.94 -18.17 -22.87
C SER A 230 -0.06 -16.91 -22.79
N PRO A 231 1.23 -16.99 -23.17
CA PRO A 231 2.15 -15.86 -23.06
C PRO A 231 1.81 -14.76 -24.07
N VAL A 232 2.14 -13.52 -23.71
CA VAL A 232 2.06 -12.38 -24.64
C VAL A 232 3.33 -12.34 -25.47
N VAL A 233 3.21 -12.57 -26.78
CA VAL A 233 4.30 -12.45 -27.74
C VAL A 233 4.29 -11.07 -28.37
N ASP A 234 5.37 -10.34 -28.17
CA ASP A 234 5.57 -8.96 -28.60
C ASP A 234 6.88 -8.84 -29.41
N GLY A 235 6.77 -9.05 -30.72
CA GLY A 235 7.93 -9.15 -31.60
C GLY A 235 8.80 -10.35 -31.25
N SER A 236 10.03 -10.10 -30.80
CA SER A 236 10.96 -11.14 -30.34
C SER A 236 10.91 -11.41 -28.84
N ILE A 237 10.10 -10.66 -28.08
CA ILE A 237 9.96 -10.80 -26.63
C ILE A 237 8.73 -11.63 -26.33
N THR A 238 8.88 -12.61 -25.44
CA THR A 238 7.77 -13.42 -24.92
C THR A 238 7.63 -13.13 -23.44
N TYR A 239 6.53 -12.49 -23.05
CA TYR A 239 6.19 -12.25 -21.66
C TYR A 239 5.44 -13.44 -21.10
N THR A 240 5.96 -14.00 -20.01
CA THR A 240 5.42 -15.19 -19.35
C THR A 240 4.67 -14.88 -18.06
N ASN A 241 4.72 -13.62 -17.62
CA ASN A 241 3.97 -13.09 -16.49
C ASN A 241 3.52 -11.65 -16.79
N VAL A 242 2.41 -11.24 -16.19
CA VAL A 242 1.82 -9.92 -16.44
C VAL A 242 2.60 -8.77 -15.78
N PHE A 243 3.36 -9.04 -14.73
CA PHE A 243 4.20 -8.03 -14.09
C PHE A 243 5.24 -7.48 -15.09
N ASP A 244 6.00 -8.37 -15.74
CA ASP A 244 7.01 -7.98 -16.73
C ASP A 244 6.38 -7.23 -17.90
N ALA A 245 5.25 -7.73 -18.41
CA ALA A 245 4.55 -7.06 -19.51
C ALA A 245 4.04 -5.66 -19.11
N ASN A 246 3.46 -5.52 -17.94
CA ASN A 246 2.95 -4.24 -17.44
C ASN A 246 4.09 -3.24 -17.21
N HIS A 247 5.17 -3.68 -16.55
CA HIS A 247 6.34 -2.86 -16.31
C HIS A 247 7.03 -2.44 -17.62
N ASP A 248 7.14 -3.34 -18.60
CA ASP A 248 7.72 -3.01 -19.90
C ASP A 248 6.81 -2.10 -20.75
N THR A 249 5.49 -2.11 -20.51
CA THR A 249 4.56 -1.15 -21.11
C THR A 249 4.90 0.28 -20.66
N LEU A 250 5.20 0.48 -19.36
CA LEU A 250 5.69 1.76 -18.84
C LEU A 250 7.04 2.14 -19.46
N ILE A 251 7.98 1.20 -19.58
CA ILE A 251 9.29 1.47 -20.18
C ILE A 251 9.14 1.91 -21.64
N TRP A 252 8.25 1.29 -22.40
CA TRP A 252 7.93 1.71 -23.76
C TRP A 252 7.34 3.11 -23.81
N ALA A 253 6.38 3.43 -22.93
CA ALA A 253 5.82 4.78 -22.81
C ALA A 253 6.91 5.82 -22.51
N LEU A 254 7.79 5.55 -21.55
CA LEU A 254 8.91 6.44 -21.23
C LEU A 254 9.88 6.59 -22.40
N ARG A 255 10.27 5.50 -23.06
CA ARG A 255 11.24 5.49 -24.17
C ARG A 255 10.74 6.27 -25.38
N LYS A 256 9.48 6.08 -25.79
CA LYS A 256 8.86 6.82 -26.91
C LYS A 256 8.86 8.32 -26.68
N ASN A 257 8.79 8.71 -25.41
CA ASN A 257 8.73 10.11 -25.01
C ASN A 257 10.10 10.69 -24.59
N GLY A 258 11.20 9.98 -24.84
CA GLY A 258 12.57 10.49 -24.60
C GLY A 258 13.12 10.28 -23.20
N PHE A 259 12.42 9.53 -22.33
CA PHE A 259 12.76 9.32 -20.92
C PHE A 259 13.10 7.86 -20.59
N GLY A 260 13.57 7.07 -21.56
CA GLY A 260 13.84 5.63 -21.38
C GLY A 260 14.86 5.28 -20.28
N ASN A 261 15.67 6.25 -19.83
CA ASN A 261 16.65 6.07 -18.75
C ASN A 261 16.15 6.57 -17.38
N LEU A 262 14.92 7.08 -17.28
CA LEU A 262 14.35 7.55 -16.01
C LEU A 262 14.27 6.35 -15.03
N PRO A 263 14.85 6.44 -13.82
CA PRO A 263 14.75 5.37 -12.83
C PRO A 263 13.28 5.06 -12.50
N ILE A 264 12.97 3.80 -12.23
CA ILE A 264 11.62 3.36 -11.85
C ILE A 264 11.68 2.74 -10.46
N ILE A 265 10.69 3.06 -9.64
CA ILE A 265 10.39 2.37 -8.38
C ILE A 265 9.00 1.74 -8.53
N VAL A 266 8.87 0.47 -8.20
CA VAL A 266 7.57 -0.17 -8.00
C VAL A 266 7.07 0.20 -6.61
N GLY A 267 6.23 1.23 -6.52
CA GLY A 267 5.78 1.83 -5.27
C GLY A 267 4.82 0.96 -4.47
N GLU A 268 4.06 0.11 -5.15
CA GLU A 268 3.12 -0.85 -4.55
C GLU A 268 3.02 -2.07 -5.46
N ILE A 269 3.15 -3.27 -4.88
CA ILE A 269 3.00 -4.57 -5.54
C ILE A 269 2.57 -5.60 -4.49
N GLY A 270 1.54 -6.37 -4.77
CA GLY A 270 1.04 -7.35 -3.81
C GLY A 270 -0.17 -8.10 -4.30
N TRP A 271 -0.81 -8.82 -3.38
CA TRP A 271 -2.00 -9.61 -3.67
C TRP A 271 -2.84 -9.80 -2.39
N PRO A 272 -4.15 -9.49 -2.42
CA PRO A 272 -5.01 -9.57 -1.24
C PRO A 272 -5.36 -11.01 -0.88
N THR A 273 -5.61 -11.29 0.39
CA THR A 273 -5.81 -12.66 0.88
C THR A 273 -7.26 -13.04 1.13
N ASP A 274 -8.19 -12.10 1.00
CA ASP A 274 -9.61 -12.31 1.25
C ASP A 274 -10.46 -11.21 0.58
N GLY A 275 -11.78 -11.33 0.65
CA GLY A 275 -12.72 -10.33 0.11
C GLY A 275 -13.06 -10.49 -1.37
N ASP A 276 -12.45 -11.44 -2.07
CA ASP A 276 -12.78 -11.86 -3.44
C ASP A 276 -12.38 -13.33 -3.67
N MET A 277 -12.98 -14.02 -4.67
CA MET A 277 -12.64 -15.42 -4.96
C MET A 277 -11.15 -15.63 -5.34
N ASN A 278 -10.54 -14.64 -5.99
CA ASN A 278 -9.13 -14.65 -6.37
C ASN A 278 -8.23 -14.04 -5.28
N ALA A 279 -8.81 -13.46 -4.23
CA ALA A 279 -8.10 -12.96 -3.07
C ALA A 279 -8.11 -14.06 -1.99
N ASN A 280 -7.06 -14.88 -1.94
CA ASN A 280 -6.95 -15.99 -1.01
C ASN A 280 -5.49 -16.20 -0.59
N LEU A 281 -5.28 -16.87 0.55
CA LEU A 281 -3.94 -17.12 1.11
C LEU A 281 -3.01 -17.85 0.12
N GLN A 282 -3.54 -18.78 -0.68
CA GLN A 282 -2.73 -19.53 -1.64
C GLN A 282 -2.22 -18.65 -2.76
N PHE A 283 -3.08 -17.82 -3.36
CA PHE A 283 -2.70 -16.91 -4.45
C PHE A 283 -1.81 -15.77 -3.93
N ALA A 284 -2.10 -15.24 -2.74
CA ALA A 284 -1.27 -14.21 -2.14
C ALA A 284 0.16 -14.70 -1.85
N GLN A 285 0.29 -15.88 -1.24
CA GLN A 285 1.59 -16.50 -1.00
C GLN A 285 2.31 -16.78 -2.33
N LYS A 286 1.61 -17.37 -3.30
CA LYS A 286 2.17 -17.70 -4.63
C LYS A 286 2.70 -16.46 -5.33
N PHE A 287 1.90 -15.38 -5.34
CA PHE A 287 2.28 -14.13 -5.99
C PHE A 287 3.43 -13.44 -5.28
N ASN A 288 3.31 -13.20 -3.96
CA ASN A 288 4.32 -12.45 -3.21
C ASN A 288 5.66 -13.21 -3.15
N GLN A 289 5.65 -14.53 -2.93
CA GLN A 289 6.88 -15.31 -2.98
C GLN A 289 7.46 -15.38 -4.40
N GLY A 290 6.60 -15.50 -5.43
CA GLY A 290 7.02 -15.50 -6.83
C GLY A 290 7.68 -14.18 -7.24
N PHE A 291 7.09 -13.04 -6.84
CA PHE A 291 7.64 -11.72 -7.09
C PHE A 291 9.00 -11.52 -6.42
N ILE A 292 9.11 -11.88 -5.13
CA ILE A 292 10.40 -11.81 -4.41
C ILE A 292 11.45 -12.69 -5.09
N THR A 293 11.07 -13.90 -5.49
CA THR A 293 11.96 -14.82 -6.22
C THR A 293 12.41 -14.19 -7.54
N HIS A 294 11.50 -13.62 -8.32
CA HIS A 294 11.77 -12.96 -9.57
C HIS A 294 12.77 -11.80 -9.40
N ILE A 295 12.54 -10.86 -8.48
CA ILE A 295 13.45 -9.71 -8.31
C ILE A 295 14.79 -10.12 -7.69
N SER A 296 14.83 -11.18 -6.87
CA SER A 296 16.07 -11.69 -6.26
C SER A 296 17.07 -12.25 -7.29
N THR A 297 16.59 -12.63 -8.49
CA THR A 297 17.49 -13.04 -9.57
C THR A 297 18.36 -11.90 -10.11
N GLY A 298 17.97 -10.65 -9.86
CA GLY A 298 18.62 -9.45 -10.41
C GLY A 298 18.52 -9.31 -11.94
N GLN A 299 17.70 -10.14 -12.59
CA GLN A 299 17.55 -10.12 -14.06
C GLN A 299 16.76 -8.91 -14.53
N GLY A 300 15.79 -8.43 -13.73
CA GLY A 300 14.86 -7.38 -14.13
C GLY A 300 13.86 -7.88 -15.16
N THR A 301 13.35 -6.96 -15.98
CA THR A 301 12.38 -7.27 -17.05
C THR A 301 13.06 -7.36 -18.41
N PRO A 302 12.43 -7.95 -19.44
CA PRO A 302 13.01 -8.07 -20.78
C PRO A 302 13.54 -6.75 -21.37
N MET A 303 12.84 -5.62 -21.15
CA MET A 303 13.24 -4.30 -21.65
C MET A 303 14.17 -3.53 -20.70
N ARG A 304 14.18 -3.86 -19.40
CA ARG A 304 15.05 -3.21 -18.41
C ARG A 304 15.72 -4.26 -17.52
N PRO A 305 16.86 -4.81 -17.98
CA PRO A 305 17.64 -5.71 -17.17
C PRO A 305 18.22 -5.02 -15.93
N GLY A 306 18.29 -5.74 -14.83
CA GLY A 306 18.88 -5.27 -13.57
C GLY A 306 17.93 -5.31 -12.37
N PRO A 307 18.40 -4.84 -11.20
CA PRO A 307 17.60 -4.89 -9.98
C PRO A 307 16.36 -4.01 -10.07
N ILE A 308 15.26 -4.47 -9.48
CA ILE A 308 13.99 -3.74 -9.37
C ILE A 308 13.88 -3.22 -7.93
N ASP A 309 13.66 -1.91 -7.79
CA ASP A 309 13.31 -1.31 -6.51
C ASP A 309 11.80 -1.43 -6.30
N ALA A 310 11.37 -2.06 -5.21
CA ALA A 310 9.96 -2.40 -5.00
C ALA A 310 9.53 -2.31 -3.53
N TYR A 311 8.25 -2.03 -3.32
CA TYR A 311 7.62 -2.01 -2.00
C TYR A 311 6.40 -2.94 -2.00
N LEU A 312 6.41 -3.97 -1.15
CA LEU A 312 5.26 -4.87 -0.99
C LEU A 312 4.05 -4.09 -0.45
N PHE A 313 2.89 -4.29 -1.04
CA PHE A 313 1.62 -3.72 -0.61
C PHE A 313 0.71 -4.83 -0.06
N SER A 314 0.37 -4.85 1.23
CA SER A 314 0.89 -3.99 2.32
C SER A 314 1.47 -4.84 3.45
N LEU A 315 2.05 -4.19 4.46
CA LEU A 315 2.60 -4.89 5.61
C LEU A 315 1.49 -5.56 6.42
N ILE A 316 0.44 -4.82 6.77
CA ILE A 316 -0.61 -5.24 7.70
C ILE A 316 -1.98 -4.93 7.09
N ASP A 317 -2.98 -5.78 7.34
CA ASP A 317 -4.38 -5.52 6.98
C ASP A 317 -4.95 -4.25 7.62
N GLU A 318 -5.79 -3.52 6.88
CA GLU A 318 -6.30 -2.19 7.24
C GLU A 318 -7.83 -2.18 7.24
N ASP A 319 -8.46 -2.43 8.39
CA ASP A 319 -9.91 -2.64 8.54
C ASP A 319 -10.75 -1.34 8.41
N GLU A 320 -10.11 -0.16 8.44
CA GLU A 320 -10.77 1.13 8.18
C GLU A 320 -10.60 1.60 6.73
N LYS A 321 -9.85 0.86 5.91
CA LYS A 321 -9.66 1.22 4.50
C LYS A 321 -11.00 1.17 3.76
N SER A 322 -11.20 2.15 2.85
CA SER A 322 -12.39 2.23 2.01
C SER A 322 -12.52 0.99 1.13
N ILE A 323 -13.71 0.38 1.13
CA ILE A 323 -14.04 -0.78 0.30
C ILE A 323 -14.70 -0.40 -1.02
N GLN A 324 -14.69 0.88 -1.39
CA GLN A 324 -15.29 1.35 -2.65
C GLN A 324 -14.71 0.63 -3.89
N PRO A 325 -13.40 0.35 -3.99
CA PRO A 325 -12.85 -0.48 -5.07
C PRO A 325 -13.30 -1.95 -5.01
N GLY A 326 -13.49 -2.48 -3.79
CA GLY A 326 -13.95 -3.83 -3.53
C GLY A 326 -13.64 -4.27 -2.09
N ASN A 327 -14.27 -5.36 -1.67
CA ASN A 327 -14.08 -5.93 -0.31
C ASN A 327 -12.63 -6.35 -0.03
N PHE A 328 -11.86 -6.67 -1.06
CA PHE A 328 -10.45 -7.07 -0.95
C PHE A 328 -9.52 -5.97 -0.42
N GLU A 329 -9.96 -4.70 -0.44
CA GLU A 329 -9.13 -3.55 -0.05
C GLU A 329 -8.61 -3.59 1.39
N ARG A 330 -9.25 -4.35 2.27
CA ARG A 330 -8.85 -4.48 3.67
C ARG A 330 -7.87 -5.64 3.92
N HIS A 331 -7.54 -6.42 2.88
CA HIS A 331 -6.89 -7.74 2.99
C HIS A 331 -5.53 -7.83 2.28
N TRP A 332 -4.89 -6.69 1.99
CA TRP A 332 -3.59 -6.65 1.30
C TRP A 332 -2.39 -7.01 2.18
N GLY A 333 -2.57 -7.04 3.50
CA GLY A 333 -1.50 -7.30 4.44
C GLY A 333 -0.88 -8.69 4.25
N ILE A 334 0.44 -8.76 4.37
CA ILE A 334 1.15 -10.02 4.61
C ILE A 334 1.00 -10.48 6.08
N TYR A 335 0.67 -9.54 6.96
CA TYR A 335 0.28 -9.73 8.36
C TYR A 335 -1.20 -9.43 8.58
N THR A 336 -1.82 -10.16 9.50
CA THR A 336 -3.10 -9.75 10.11
C THR A 336 -2.90 -8.50 10.96
N PHE A 337 -3.98 -7.81 11.34
CA PHE A 337 -3.94 -6.58 12.14
C PHE A 337 -3.09 -6.69 13.43
N ASP A 338 -3.05 -7.87 14.04
CA ASP A 338 -2.29 -8.20 15.26
C ASP A 338 -0.83 -8.62 14.98
N GLY A 339 -0.35 -8.53 13.74
CA GLY A 339 1.03 -8.83 13.36
C GLY A 339 1.34 -10.33 13.31
N LEU A 340 0.35 -11.18 13.07
CA LEU A 340 0.59 -12.60 12.78
C LEU A 340 0.78 -12.80 11.26
N PRO A 341 1.83 -13.53 10.81
CA PRO A 341 2.01 -13.82 9.40
C PRO A 341 0.83 -14.61 8.86
N LYS A 342 0.22 -14.14 7.77
CA LYS A 342 -0.93 -14.82 7.13
C LYS A 342 -0.49 -16.04 6.33
N TYR A 343 0.74 -16.03 5.84
CA TYR A 343 1.42 -17.14 5.19
C TYR A 343 2.92 -16.98 5.37
N GLN A 344 3.66 -18.08 5.16
CA GLN A 344 5.11 -18.04 5.23
C GLN A 344 5.70 -17.62 3.88
N MET A 345 6.60 -16.63 3.91
CA MET A 345 7.39 -16.20 2.77
C MET A 345 8.80 -15.82 3.22
N ASN A 346 9.76 -15.89 2.30
CA ASN A 346 11.15 -15.50 2.51
C ASN A 346 11.47 -14.29 1.63
N LEU A 347 11.93 -13.20 2.26
CA LEU A 347 12.30 -11.94 1.60
C LEU A 347 13.68 -12.00 0.91
N GLY A 348 14.44 -13.07 1.11
CA GLY A 348 15.80 -13.25 0.60
C GLY A 348 16.86 -12.47 1.36
N VAL A 349 16.49 -11.79 2.46
CA VAL A 349 17.38 -10.92 3.25
C VAL A 349 17.80 -11.57 4.57
N THR A 350 16.92 -12.37 5.17
CA THR A 350 17.17 -13.08 6.43
C THR A 350 17.15 -14.60 6.19
N ASN A 351 17.81 -15.36 7.07
CA ASN A 351 17.81 -16.84 7.00
C ASN A 351 16.49 -17.47 7.48
N GLY A 352 15.47 -16.65 7.81
CA GLY A 352 14.17 -17.06 8.33
C GLY A 352 13.01 -16.54 7.47
N GLY A 353 11.80 -17.06 7.70
CA GLY A 353 10.57 -16.49 7.15
C GLY A 353 10.06 -15.32 8.00
N LEU A 354 8.88 -14.81 7.63
CA LEU A 354 8.16 -13.78 8.39
C LEU A 354 8.03 -14.15 9.88
N VAL A 355 8.37 -13.21 10.77
CA VAL A 355 8.22 -13.38 12.22
C VAL A 355 6.92 -12.76 12.71
N ARG A 356 6.39 -13.21 13.86
CA ARG A 356 5.23 -12.53 14.46
C ARG A 356 5.63 -11.29 15.24
N ALA A 357 4.73 -10.30 15.30
CA ALA A 357 4.83 -9.19 16.24
C ALA A 357 4.92 -9.70 17.69
N ARG A 358 5.65 -8.94 18.53
CA ARG A 358 5.88 -9.28 19.94
C ARG A 358 5.11 -8.32 20.85
N ASN A 359 4.81 -8.76 22.06
CA ASN A 359 4.15 -7.96 23.10
C ASN A 359 2.76 -7.44 22.71
N VAL A 360 2.06 -8.15 21.83
CA VAL A 360 0.68 -7.83 21.44
C VAL A 360 -0.26 -8.21 22.58
N LYS A 361 -1.02 -7.24 23.08
CA LYS A 361 -2.04 -7.44 24.12
C LYS A 361 -3.40 -7.55 23.45
N TYR A 362 -4.13 -8.61 23.75
CA TYR A 362 -5.48 -8.81 23.23
C TYR A 362 -6.50 -8.40 24.27
N LEU A 363 -7.67 -7.97 23.81
CA LEU A 363 -8.87 -7.89 24.63
C LEU A 363 -9.25 -9.28 25.19
N ASP A 364 -10.23 -9.30 26.09
CA ASP A 364 -10.72 -10.52 26.70
C ASP A 364 -11.18 -11.56 25.65
N LYS A 365 -11.04 -12.85 25.98
CA LYS A 365 -11.51 -13.96 25.13
C LYS A 365 -13.04 -14.11 25.20
N LYS A 366 -13.73 -13.13 24.62
CA LYS A 366 -15.19 -13.03 24.54
C LYS A 366 -15.60 -12.64 23.14
N TRP A 367 -16.73 -13.17 22.70
CA TRP A 367 -17.29 -12.90 21.38
C TRP A 367 -18.76 -12.50 21.51
N CYS A 368 -19.21 -11.62 20.62
CA CYS A 368 -20.62 -11.32 20.47
C CYS A 368 -21.22 -12.18 19.36
N VAL A 369 -22.19 -13.05 19.70
CA VAL A 369 -22.79 -13.98 18.75
C VAL A 369 -24.30 -13.81 18.66
N PHE A 370 -24.90 -14.26 17.56
CA PHE A 370 -26.35 -14.32 17.43
C PHE A 370 -26.92 -15.26 18.49
N ARG A 371 -27.90 -14.76 19.24
CA ARG A 371 -28.47 -15.47 20.39
C ARG A 371 -29.06 -16.82 19.94
N PRO A 372 -28.71 -17.94 20.60
CA PRO A 372 -29.24 -19.26 20.22
C PRO A 372 -30.76 -19.34 20.19
N THR A 373 -31.43 -18.62 21.10
CA THR A 373 -32.89 -18.56 21.23
C THR A 373 -33.56 -17.52 20.32
N ALA A 374 -32.80 -16.66 19.63
CA ALA A 374 -33.38 -15.69 18.71
C ALA A 374 -33.83 -16.37 17.41
N SER A 375 -34.93 -15.87 16.83
CA SER A 375 -35.49 -16.33 15.57
C SER A 375 -34.77 -15.67 14.40
N LEU A 376 -34.38 -16.46 13.40
CA LEU A 376 -33.85 -15.94 12.12
C LEU A 376 -34.90 -15.10 11.36
N ALA A 377 -36.19 -15.27 11.68
CA ALA A 377 -37.28 -14.53 11.06
C ALA A 377 -37.62 -13.22 11.80
N ASP A 378 -36.88 -12.84 12.84
CA ASP A 378 -37.08 -11.55 13.52
C ASP A 378 -36.76 -10.39 12.58
N ALA A 379 -37.68 -9.42 12.48
CA ALA A 379 -37.57 -8.29 11.57
C ALA A 379 -36.35 -7.40 11.85
N ASN A 380 -35.77 -7.47 13.04
CA ASN A 380 -34.58 -6.70 13.43
C ASN A 380 -33.27 -7.36 13.00
N VAL A 381 -33.26 -8.61 12.52
CA VAL A 381 -32.03 -9.31 12.11
C VAL A 381 -31.32 -8.57 10.98
N ALA A 382 -32.01 -8.33 9.87
CA ALA A 382 -31.39 -7.67 8.71
C ALA A 382 -30.90 -6.24 9.02
N PRO A 383 -31.70 -5.35 9.65
CA PRO A 383 -31.20 -4.03 10.07
C PRO A 383 -30.00 -4.09 11.03
N SER A 384 -29.97 -5.06 11.95
CA SER A 384 -28.86 -5.21 12.90
C SER A 384 -27.58 -5.65 12.22
N VAL A 385 -27.65 -6.59 11.26
CA VAL A 385 -26.50 -7.00 10.45
C VAL A 385 -26.02 -5.85 9.57
N SER A 386 -26.93 -5.14 8.91
CA SER A 386 -26.58 -3.97 8.10
C SER A 386 -25.91 -2.88 8.94
N TYR A 387 -26.40 -2.61 10.16
CA TYR A 387 -25.79 -1.66 11.06
C TYR A 387 -24.38 -2.10 11.48
N ALA A 388 -24.21 -3.37 11.88
CA ALA A 388 -22.91 -3.90 12.26
C ALA A 388 -21.89 -3.77 11.11
N CYS A 389 -22.26 -4.21 9.91
CA CYS A 389 -21.38 -4.18 8.74
C CYS A 389 -21.15 -2.79 8.15
N ALA A 390 -22.02 -1.82 8.43
CA ALA A 390 -21.77 -0.42 8.08
C ALA A 390 -20.77 0.25 9.01
N ASN A 391 -20.59 -0.27 10.23
CA ASN A 391 -19.73 0.32 11.26
C ASN A 391 -18.52 -0.55 11.62
N ALA A 392 -18.34 -1.71 10.99
CA ALA A 392 -17.26 -2.66 11.24
C ALA A 392 -16.83 -3.39 9.96
N ASP A 393 -15.92 -4.36 10.07
CA ASP A 393 -15.43 -5.10 8.92
C ASP A 393 -16.16 -6.43 8.71
N CYS A 394 -17.02 -6.46 7.70
CA CYS A 394 -17.74 -7.66 7.25
C CYS A 394 -17.26 -8.16 5.88
N THR A 395 -16.15 -7.65 5.36
CA THR A 395 -15.71 -7.93 3.98
C THR A 395 -15.40 -9.40 3.71
N SER A 396 -15.02 -10.16 4.75
CA SER A 396 -14.80 -11.61 4.71
C SER A 396 -16.08 -12.45 4.62
N LEU A 397 -17.28 -11.87 4.63
CA LEU A 397 -18.55 -12.60 4.46
C LEU A 397 -18.96 -12.81 3.00
N GLY A 398 -18.17 -12.31 2.05
CA GLY A 398 -18.47 -12.38 0.61
C GLY A 398 -18.50 -13.79 0.03
N PHE A 399 -18.98 -13.93 -1.21
CA PHE A 399 -18.94 -15.21 -1.91
C PHE A 399 -17.49 -15.67 -2.15
N MET A 400 -17.19 -16.96 -1.89
CA MET A 400 -15.85 -17.56 -2.03
C MET A 400 -14.72 -16.85 -1.24
N THR A 401 -15.08 -16.19 -0.15
CA THR A 401 -14.16 -15.59 0.83
C THR A 401 -13.98 -16.50 2.05
N SER A 402 -13.10 -16.14 2.99
CA SER A 402 -12.76 -16.96 4.17
C SER A 402 -14.00 -17.33 5.03
N CYS A 403 -14.94 -16.40 5.21
CA CYS A 403 -16.18 -16.58 5.96
C CYS A 403 -17.44 -16.73 5.09
N GLY A 404 -17.29 -16.83 3.76
CA GLY A 404 -18.41 -17.03 2.83
C GLY A 404 -19.16 -18.35 2.99
N GLY A 405 -18.56 -19.33 3.70
CA GLY A 405 -19.15 -20.66 3.96
C GLY A 405 -19.96 -20.78 5.25
N LEU A 406 -20.11 -19.69 6.02
CA LEU A 406 -20.90 -19.71 7.26
C LEU A 406 -22.40 -19.91 6.97
N ASP A 407 -23.10 -20.59 7.88
CA ASP A 407 -24.57 -20.62 7.86
C ASP A 407 -25.17 -19.26 8.26
N ALA A 408 -26.49 -19.11 8.17
CA ALA A 408 -27.16 -17.85 8.49
C ALA A 408 -26.86 -17.35 9.91
N ARG A 409 -26.74 -18.25 10.90
CA ARG A 409 -26.46 -17.88 12.29
C ARG A 409 -24.99 -17.46 12.46
N GLY A 410 -24.08 -18.17 11.82
CA GLY A 410 -22.66 -17.82 11.77
C GLY A 410 -22.44 -16.47 11.11
N ASN A 411 -23.10 -16.20 9.98
CA ASN A 411 -22.98 -14.94 9.26
C ASN A 411 -23.42 -13.74 10.13
N ILE A 412 -24.58 -13.84 10.79
CA ILE A 412 -25.04 -12.80 11.74
C ILE A 412 -24.06 -12.65 12.91
N SER A 413 -23.57 -13.77 13.44
CA SER A 413 -22.61 -13.75 14.56
C SER A 413 -21.29 -13.08 14.17
N TYR A 414 -20.80 -13.28 12.94
CA TYR A 414 -19.57 -12.65 12.47
C TYR A 414 -19.72 -11.13 12.42
N ALA A 415 -20.84 -10.65 11.84
CA ALA A 415 -21.13 -9.23 11.80
C ALA A 415 -21.21 -8.61 13.20
N PHE A 416 -21.91 -9.28 14.12
CA PHE A 416 -22.03 -8.83 15.51
C PHE A 416 -20.69 -8.82 16.24
N ASN A 417 -19.87 -9.86 16.04
CA ASN A 417 -18.55 -9.92 16.66
C ASN A 417 -17.62 -8.84 16.09
N SER A 418 -17.59 -8.64 14.77
CA SER A 418 -16.77 -7.61 14.14
C SER A 418 -17.07 -6.22 14.73
N TYR A 419 -18.35 -5.87 14.86
CA TYR A 419 -18.75 -4.62 15.52
C TYR A 419 -18.40 -4.57 17.00
N TYR A 420 -18.69 -5.64 17.75
CA TYR A 420 -18.38 -5.71 19.18
C TYR A 420 -16.87 -5.55 19.47
N GLN A 421 -16.01 -6.23 18.71
CA GLN A 421 -14.56 -6.14 18.86
C GLN A 421 -14.03 -4.77 18.47
N LYS A 422 -14.59 -4.17 17.41
CA LYS A 422 -14.22 -2.82 16.99
C LYS A 422 -14.59 -1.74 18.02
N ASN A 423 -15.56 -2.02 18.90
CA ASN A 423 -15.98 -1.12 19.97
C ASN A 423 -15.43 -1.57 21.33
N ASP A 424 -14.19 -2.04 21.38
CA ASP A 424 -13.47 -2.40 22.61
C ASP A 424 -14.23 -3.36 23.54
N GLN A 425 -15.06 -4.24 22.97
CA GLN A 425 -15.90 -5.17 23.72
C GLN A 425 -16.88 -4.48 24.69
N ASP A 426 -17.36 -3.27 24.37
CA ASP A 426 -18.42 -2.62 25.15
C ASP A 426 -19.67 -3.51 25.21
N ASP A 427 -20.19 -3.76 26.42
CA ASP A 427 -21.37 -4.59 26.64
C ASP A 427 -22.60 -4.11 25.83
N VAL A 428 -22.73 -2.80 25.60
CA VAL A 428 -23.80 -2.19 24.78
C VAL A 428 -23.62 -2.52 23.30
N ALA A 429 -22.39 -2.67 22.83
CA ALA A 429 -22.09 -3.05 21.45
C ALA A 429 -22.50 -4.51 21.13
N CYS A 430 -22.85 -5.31 22.14
CA CYS A 430 -23.44 -6.64 21.98
C CYS A 430 -24.94 -6.72 22.30
N GLY A 431 -25.70 -5.65 22.02
CA GLY A 431 -27.15 -5.61 22.25
C GLY A 431 -28.00 -6.09 21.07
N PHE A 432 -27.89 -5.40 19.92
CA PHE A 432 -28.64 -5.64 18.68
C PHE A 432 -30.13 -5.98 18.88
N ASN A 433 -30.87 -5.14 19.62
CA ASN A 433 -32.30 -5.38 19.96
C ASN A 433 -32.55 -6.74 20.66
N ASN A 434 -31.65 -7.13 21.57
CA ASN A 434 -31.63 -8.44 22.25
C ASN A 434 -31.39 -9.65 21.34
N LEU A 435 -30.99 -9.45 20.08
CA LEU A 435 -30.65 -10.52 19.15
C LEU A 435 -29.27 -11.11 19.39
N ALA A 436 -28.40 -10.44 20.15
CA ALA A 436 -27.04 -10.89 20.41
C ALA A 436 -26.84 -11.31 21.87
N THR A 437 -25.76 -12.06 22.12
CA THR A 437 -25.29 -12.43 23.45
C THR A 437 -23.78 -12.60 23.45
N ILE A 438 -23.13 -12.26 24.56
CA ILE A 438 -21.71 -12.52 24.76
C ILE A 438 -21.50 -14.00 25.11
N THR A 439 -20.43 -14.59 24.60
CA THR A 439 -20.00 -15.97 24.86
C THR A 439 -18.48 -16.04 25.06
N ASP A 440 -18.01 -16.99 25.86
CA ASP A 440 -16.59 -17.37 26.03
C ASP A 440 -16.19 -18.54 25.13
N LYS A 441 -17.14 -19.13 24.42
CA LYS A 441 -16.91 -20.16 23.41
C LYS A 441 -16.53 -19.54 22.07
N ASP A 442 -15.31 -19.81 21.63
CA ASP A 442 -14.76 -19.40 20.32
C ASP A 442 -15.63 -19.93 19.15
N PRO A 443 -16.25 -19.05 18.34
CA PRO A 443 -17.06 -19.42 17.19
C PRO A 443 -16.25 -19.62 15.89
N THR A 444 -14.93 -19.47 15.93
CA THR A 444 -14.02 -19.67 14.79
C THR A 444 -14.19 -21.06 14.15
N THR A 445 -14.16 -21.10 12.81
CA THR A 445 -14.17 -22.33 12.02
C THR A 445 -12.80 -22.59 11.40
N SER A 446 -12.67 -23.67 10.62
CA SER A 446 -11.42 -23.97 9.91
C SER A 446 -11.06 -22.95 8.84
N THR A 447 -12.03 -22.18 8.32
CA THR A 447 -11.82 -21.19 7.25
C THR A 447 -12.11 -19.77 7.68
N CYS A 448 -12.91 -19.57 8.74
CA CYS A 448 -13.35 -18.26 9.19
C CYS A 448 -12.90 -17.97 10.61
N ARG A 449 -12.02 -16.98 10.78
CA ARG A 449 -11.54 -16.52 12.09
C ARG A 449 -12.52 -15.49 12.66
N PHE A 450 -13.00 -15.71 13.87
CA PHE A 450 -13.71 -14.67 14.62
C PHE A 450 -12.71 -13.96 15.53
N GLU A 451 -12.32 -12.77 15.11
CA GLU A 451 -11.21 -12.06 15.72
C GLU A 451 -11.52 -11.59 17.15
N ILE A 452 -10.46 -11.42 17.92
CA ILE A 452 -10.44 -10.66 19.17
C ILE A 452 -9.49 -9.50 18.91
N MET A 453 -9.97 -8.26 19.03
CA MET A 453 -9.14 -7.09 18.80
C MET A 453 -8.03 -6.94 19.86
N ILE A 454 -7.02 -6.14 19.52
CA ILE A 454 -5.91 -5.83 20.42
C ILE A 454 -6.24 -4.61 21.27
N GLU A 455 -5.65 -4.52 22.46
CA GLU A 455 -5.74 -3.30 23.27
C GLU A 455 -4.99 -2.17 22.54
N THR A 456 -5.62 -1.00 22.41
CA THR A 456 -4.95 0.23 21.98
C THR A 456 -4.52 1.05 23.19
N ASP A 457 -3.33 1.64 23.15
CA ASP A 457 -2.94 2.59 24.19
C ASP A 457 -3.88 3.80 24.10
N SER A 458 -4.57 4.12 25.20
CA SER A 458 -5.61 5.16 25.32
C SER A 458 -5.29 6.58 24.77
N GLY A 459 -4.07 6.84 24.28
CA GLY A 459 -3.71 8.08 23.57
C GLY A 459 -4.01 8.09 22.06
N SER A 460 -4.14 6.94 21.40
CA SER A 460 -4.39 6.84 19.95
C SER A 460 -5.89 6.88 19.59
N SER A 461 -6.76 6.38 20.48
CA SER A 461 -8.23 6.43 20.35
C SER A 461 -8.81 7.86 20.23
N TRP A 462 -8.15 8.86 20.83
CA TRP A 462 -8.65 10.24 20.85
C TRP A 462 -8.36 11.01 19.55
N MET A 463 -7.41 10.51 18.75
CA MET A 463 -6.99 11.18 17.52
C MET A 463 -7.89 10.79 16.34
N THR A 464 -8.29 9.52 16.24
CA THR A 464 -9.24 9.03 15.23
C THR A 464 -10.64 9.63 15.44
N ASP A 465 -11.11 9.70 16.68
CA ASP A 465 -12.43 10.26 17.00
C ASP A 465 -12.51 11.78 16.74
N SER A 466 -11.42 12.52 17.02
CA SER A 466 -11.28 13.95 16.69
C SER A 466 -11.29 14.22 15.19
N ILE A 467 -10.66 13.34 14.40
CA ILE A 467 -10.56 13.48 12.95
C ILE A 467 -11.88 13.09 12.27
N GLN A 468 -12.47 11.95 12.62
CA GLN A 468 -13.80 11.54 12.11
C GLN A 468 -14.90 12.55 12.47
N SER A 469 -14.90 13.07 13.71
CA SER A 469 -15.85 14.09 14.14
C SER A 469 -15.75 15.37 13.31
N ARG A 470 -14.52 15.82 12.99
CA ARG A 470 -14.29 17.01 12.14
C ARG A 470 -14.70 16.77 10.70
N PHE A 471 -14.46 15.59 10.14
CA PHE A 471 -14.91 15.24 8.79
C PHE A 471 -16.43 15.14 8.68
N ALA A 472 -17.10 14.51 9.65
CA ALA A 472 -18.56 14.43 9.70
C ALA A 472 -19.20 15.82 9.76
N LEU A 473 -18.65 16.73 10.58
CA LEU A 473 -19.17 18.09 10.72
C LEU A 473 -19.00 18.91 9.43
N VAL A 474 -17.86 18.78 8.75
CA VAL A 474 -17.60 19.49 7.47
C VAL A 474 -18.50 18.96 6.35
N PHE A 475 -18.70 17.64 6.25
CA PHE A 475 -19.63 17.05 5.28
C PHE A 475 -21.07 17.44 5.56
N HIS A 476 -21.48 17.51 6.84
CA HIS A 476 -22.84 17.92 7.19
C HIS A 476 -23.08 19.40 6.89
N LEU A 477 -22.09 20.27 7.14
CA LEU A 477 -22.17 21.69 6.79
C LEU A 477 -22.17 21.92 5.27
N LEU A 478 -21.38 21.17 4.50
CA LEU A 478 -21.38 21.22 3.03
C LEU A 478 -22.69 20.71 2.44
N TYR A 479 -23.25 19.65 3.01
CA TYR A 479 -24.56 19.10 2.60
C TYR A 479 -25.69 20.10 2.87
N LEU A 480 -25.70 20.73 4.06
CA LEU A 480 -26.67 21.78 4.41
C LEU A 480 -26.51 23.02 3.51
N TYR A 481 -25.28 23.40 3.17
CA TYR A 481 -25.00 24.51 2.25
C TYR A 481 -25.48 24.21 0.82
N CYS A 482 -25.25 23.00 0.31
CA CYS A 482 -25.76 22.55 -0.98
C CYS A 482 -27.29 22.52 -1.01
N LEU A 483 -27.95 22.04 0.05
CA LEU A 483 -29.41 22.08 0.17
C LEU A 483 -29.94 23.52 0.16
N PHE A 484 -29.26 24.44 0.85
CA PHE A 484 -29.63 25.85 0.88
C PHE A 484 -29.52 26.54 -0.50
N LEU A 485 -28.50 26.19 -1.30
CA LEU A 485 -28.33 26.69 -2.66
C LEU A 485 -29.33 26.10 -3.67
N THR A 486 -29.89 24.92 -3.40
CA THR A 486 -30.95 24.34 -4.25
C THR A 486 -32.36 24.84 -3.92
N MET A 487 -32.52 25.60 -2.83
CA MET A 487 -33.80 26.12 -2.36
C MET A 487 -34.03 27.62 -2.65
N PHE A 488 -33.12 28.28 -3.38
CA PHE A 488 -33.26 29.69 -3.82
C PHE A 488 -32.94 29.89 -5.29
#